data_AF-A0A501X734-F1
#
_entry.id   AF-A0A501X734-F1
#
_cell.length_a   1.000
_cell.length_b   1.000
_cell.length_c   1.000
_cell.angle_alpha   90.00
_cell.angle_beta   90.00
_cell.angle_gamma   90.00
#
_symmetry.space_group_name_H-M   'P 1'
#
loop_
_entity.id
_entity.type
_entity.pdbx_description
1 polymer ?
#
loop_
_entity_poly.entity_id
_entity_poly.type
_entity_poly.pdbx_seq_one_letter_code
_entity_poly.pdbx_strand_id
1 'polypeptide(L)'
;MSESVLPLTIADYAPLPCVRPKFEPGYVPPRAAEVKQLRLLMGYSQAQLGVLLGKAISQKGCDKVYKWELSETSKYHKPIEYLAWRQMLYCAGLASIQDDIAIAAKYKEILNAQNL
;
A
#
# COMPACT_ATOMS: atom_id res chain seq x y z
N MET A 1 -6.38 18.87 -12.01
CA MET A 1 -6.07 17.65 -11.23
C MET A 1 -7.17 17.53 -10.21
N SER A 2 -8.09 16.56 -10.34
CA SER A 2 -9.16 16.38 -9.36
C SER A 2 -8.54 16.00 -8.03
N GLU A 3 -8.80 16.76 -6.98
CA GLU A 3 -8.53 16.33 -5.61
C GLU A 3 -9.28 15.03 -5.38
N SER A 4 -8.56 13.91 -5.34
CA SER A 4 -9.17 12.66 -4.91
C SER A 4 -9.52 12.79 -3.44
N VAL A 5 -10.77 12.59 -3.09
CA VAL A 5 -11.19 12.52 -1.70
C VAL A 5 -10.49 11.35 -1.04
N LEU A 6 -9.87 11.56 0.12
CA LEU A 6 -9.24 10.47 0.88
C LEU A 6 -10.32 9.57 1.50
N PRO A 7 -10.10 8.25 1.56
CA PRO A 7 -11.03 7.32 2.21
C PRO A 7 -11.27 7.70 3.68
N LEU A 8 -12.53 7.64 4.12
CA LEU A 8 -12.91 7.97 5.50
C LEU A 8 -13.07 6.72 6.38
N THR A 9 -13.28 5.57 5.76
CA THR A 9 -13.36 4.26 6.42
C THR A 9 -12.45 3.25 5.72
N ILE A 10 -12.19 2.11 6.36
CA ILE A 10 -11.45 1.01 5.72
C ILE A 10 -12.20 0.53 4.47
N ALA A 11 -13.52 0.37 4.53
CA ALA A 11 -14.32 -0.11 3.40
C ALA A 11 -14.21 0.77 2.15
N ASP A 12 -14.00 2.08 2.32
CA ASP A 12 -13.82 3.03 1.21
C ASP A 12 -12.54 2.79 0.40
N TYR A 13 -11.59 2.01 0.91
CA TYR A 13 -10.41 1.59 0.15
C TYR A 13 -10.71 0.50 -0.89
N ALA A 14 -11.71 -0.35 -0.66
CA ALA A 14 -11.97 -1.53 -1.48
C ALA A 14 -12.04 -1.26 -3.01
N PRO A 15 -12.67 -0.17 -3.50
CA PRO A 15 -12.70 0.09 -4.94
C PRO A 15 -11.41 0.72 -5.49
N LEU A 16 -10.45 1.12 -4.65
CA LEU A 16 -9.27 1.85 -5.11
C LEU A 16 -8.32 0.98 -5.93
N PRO A 17 -7.69 1.54 -6.98
CA PRO A 17 -6.77 0.80 -7.84
C PRO A 17 -5.54 0.28 -7.07
N CYS A 18 -5.14 0.94 -5.98
CA CYS A 18 -4.01 0.52 -5.15
C CYS A 18 -4.30 -0.71 -4.29
N VAL A 19 -5.56 -1.13 -4.12
CA VAL A 19 -5.90 -2.39 -3.43
C VAL A 19 -5.69 -3.62 -4.32
N ARG A 20 -5.65 -3.43 -5.64
CA ARG A 20 -5.46 -4.53 -6.59
C ARG A 20 -4.05 -5.16 -6.47
N PRO A 21 -3.89 -6.43 -6.82
CA PRO A 21 -2.57 -7.02 -7.00
C PRO A 21 -1.77 -6.30 -8.11
N LYS A 22 -0.45 -6.20 -7.98
CA LYS A 22 0.42 -5.41 -8.87
C LYS A 22 0.28 -5.77 -10.36
N PHE A 23 0.08 -7.04 -10.66
CA PHE A 23 0.03 -7.55 -12.03
C PHE A 23 -1.40 -7.65 -12.59
N GLU A 24 -2.41 -7.24 -11.82
CA GLU A 24 -3.77 -7.13 -12.33
C GLU A 24 -3.96 -5.82 -13.09
N PRO A 25 -4.75 -5.82 -14.19
CA PRO A 25 -5.05 -4.59 -14.93
C PRO A 25 -5.67 -3.52 -14.05
N GLY A 26 -5.20 -2.27 -14.24
CA GLY A 26 -5.69 -1.10 -13.52
C GLY A 26 -5.08 -0.91 -12.13
N TYR A 27 -4.10 -1.72 -11.72
CA TYR A 27 -3.31 -1.42 -10.53
C TYR A 27 -2.58 -0.08 -10.66
N VAL A 28 -2.63 0.72 -9.60
CA VAL A 28 -1.87 1.95 -9.44
C VAL A 28 -1.25 1.93 -8.04
N PRO A 29 0.04 2.23 -7.84
CA PRO A 29 0.62 2.27 -6.50
C PRO A 29 -0.08 3.31 -5.61
N PRO A 30 -0.18 3.05 -4.30
CA PRO A 30 -0.82 3.99 -3.39
C PRO A 30 -0.02 5.29 -3.29
N ARG A 31 -0.74 6.39 -3.08
CA ARG A 31 -0.17 7.72 -2.81
C ARG A 31 0.21 7.85 -1.35
N ALA A 32 1.10 8.80 -1.04
CA ALA A 32 1.56 9.04 0.32
C ALA A 32 0.41 9.31 1.29
N ALA A 33 -0.59 10.08 0.83
CA ALA A 33 -1.78 10.38 1.61
C ALA A 33 -2.66 9.15 1.86
N GLU A 34 -2.75 8.22 0.90
CA GLU A 34 -3.49 6.95 1.05
C GLU A 34 -2.79 6.00 2.03
N VAL A 35 -1.45 5.94 2.01
CA VAL A 35 -0.66 5.17 2.98
C VAL A 35 -0.89 5.70 4.39
N LYS A 36 -0.77 7.02 4.56
CA LYS A 36 -0.98 7.69 5.85
C LYS A 36 -2.39 7.45 6.37
N GLN A 37 -3.40 7.63 5.51
CA GLN A 37 -4.80 7.52 5.89
C GLN A 37 -5.16 6.08 6.30
N LEU A 38 -4.68 5.06 5.59
CA LEU A 38 -4.95 3.67 5.97
C LEU A 38 -4.32 3.35 7.33
N ARG A 39 -3.08 3.79 7.57
CA ARG A 39 -2.44 3.62 8.89
C ARG A 39 -3.27 4.25 10.01
N LEU A 40 -3.78 5.45 9.80
CA LEU A 40 -4.61 6.15 10.79
C LEU A 40 -5.93 5.41 11.04
N LEU A 41 -6.59 4.91 10.00
CA LEU A 41 -7.82 4.12 10.11
C LEU A 41 -7.61 2.77 10.79
N MET A 42 -6.43 2.16 10.65
CA MET A 42 -6.01 1.00 11.43
C MET A 42 -5.71 1.34 12.91
N GLY A 43 -5.71 2.62 13.29
CA GLY A 43 -5.40 3.09 14.64
C GLY A 43 -3.91 3.04 15.00
N TYR A 44 -3.02 2.95 14.02
CA TYR A 44 -1.59 2.73 14.27
C TYR A 44 -0.79 4.03 14.25
N SER A 45 0.18 4.16 15.15
CA SER A 45 1.29 5.11 15.02
C SER A 45 2.27 4.65 13.93
N GLN A 46 3.15 5.56 13.47
CA GLN A 46 4.21 5.20 12.52
C GLN A 46 5.17 4.13 13.09
N ALA A 47 5.42 4.16 14.41
CA ALA A 47 6.23 3.15 15.08
C ALA A 47 5.54 1.76 15.07
N GLN A 48 4.26 1.70 15.43
CA GLN A 48 3.49 0.45 15.41
C GLN A 48 3.43 -0.16 14.01
N LEU A 49 3.20 0.66 12.98
CA LEU A 49 3.27 0.19 11.60
C LEU A 49 4.68 -0.30 11.23
N GLY A 50 5.73 0.41 11.68
CA GLY A 50 7.11 -0.04 11.51
C GLY A 50 7.37 -1.43 12.10
N VAL A 51 6.90 -1.67 13.34
CA VAL A 51 7.00 -2.99 14.00
C VAL A 51 6.25 -4.07 13.20
N LEU A 52 5.00 -3.79 12.81
CA LEU A 52 4.19 -4.73 12.01
C LEU A 52 4.93 -5.17 10.74
N LEU A 53 5.60 -4.24 10.07
CA LEU A 53 6.25 -4.45 8.78
C LEU A 53 7.74 -4.84 8.89
N GLY A 54 8.24 -5.14 10.10
CA GLY A 54 9.63 -5.52 10.34
C GLY A 54 10.64 -4.43 9.98
N LYS A 55 10.28 -3.14 10.18
CA LYS A 55 11.16 -1.99 9.93
C LYS A 55 11.82 -1.51 11.21
N ALA A 56 13.02 -0.93 11.09
CA ALA A 56 13.70 -0.31 12.22
C ALA A 56 12.87 0.87 12.77
N ILE A 57 12.78 0.93 14.09
CA ILE A 57 12.06 1.98 14.84
C ILE A 57 13.02 2.71 15.79
N SER A 58 12.65 3.93 16.16
CA SER A 58 13.33 4.75 17.15
C SER A 58 12.31 5.42 18.07
N GLN A 59 12.79 6.14 19.09
CA GLN A 59 11.92 6.97 19.93
C GLN A 59 11.13 8.03 19.13
N LYS A 60 11.62 8.42 17.95
CA LYS A 60 10.95 9.38 17.05
C LYS A 60 9.95 8.73 16.08
N GLY A 61 9.77 7.41 16.15
CA GLY A 61 8.93 6.65 15.22
C GLY A 61 9.73 5.82 14.22
N CYS A 62 9.14 5.57 13.04
CA CYS A 62 9.76 4.79 11.96
C CYS A 62 10.06 5.70 10.75
N ASP A 63 11.35 5.94 10.48
CA ASP A 63 11.79 6.82 9.39
C ASP A 63 11.33 6.34 7.99
N LYS A 64 11.27 5.02 7.77
CA LYS A 64 10.72 4.46 6.52
C LYS A 64 9.26 4.83 6.34
N VAL A 65 8.42 4.59 7.37
CA VAL A 65 6.99 4.92 7.32
C VAL A 65 6.81 6.43 7.15
N TYR A 66 7.58 7.24 7.88
CA TYR A 66 7.56 8.70 7.72
C TYR A 66 7.82 9.11 6.25
N LYS A 67 8.85 8.55 5.61
CA LYS A 67 9.18 8.85 4.20
C LYS A 67 8.11 8.37 3.21
N TRP A 68 7.38 7.31 3.52
CA TRP A 68 6.24 6.85 2.72
C TRP A 68 5.05 7.80 2.77
N GLU A 69 4.89 8.55 3.86
CA GLU A 69 3.76 9.44 4.11
C GLU A 69 4.03 10.91 3.79
N LEU A 70 5.29 11.25 3.46
CA LEU A 70 5.64 12.59 2.99
C LEU A 70 4.98 12.87 1.64
N SER A 71 4.57 14.13 1.43
CA SER A 71 4.12 14.63 0.13
C SER A 71 5.07 14.19 -0.99
N GLU A 72 4.53 13.74 -2.11
CA GLU A 72 5.28 13.28 -3.27
C GLU A 72 6.22 14.36 -3.84
N THR A 73 5.96 15.64 -3.54
CA THR A 73 6.83 16.77 -3.90
C THR A 73 8.09 16.89 -3.03
N SER A 74 8.15 16.20 -1.89
CA SER A 74 9.30 16.21 -0.99
C SER A 74 10.45 15.38 -1.57
N LYS A 75 11.67 15.95 -1.59
CA LYS A 75 12.88 15.21 -1.99
C LYS A 75 13.20 13.98 -1.12
N TYR A 76 12.61 13.92 0.07
CA TYR A 76 12.77 12.79 1.00
C TYR A 76 11.68 11.74 0.86
N HIS A 77 10.62 12.03 0.09
CA HIS A 77 9.56 11.06 -0.18
C HIS A 77 10.14 9.80 -0.82
N LYS A 78 9.61 8.66 -0.40
CA LYS A 78 9.86 7.37 -1.03
C LYS A 78 8.52 6.66 -1.20
N PRO A 79 8.24 6.05 -2.36
CA PRO A 79 7.08 5.19 -2.49
C PRO A 79 7.15 4.04 -1.48
N ILE A 80 5.99 3.61 -0.97
CA ILE A 80 5.91 2.42 -0.13
C ILE A 80 6.31 1.17 -0.93
N GLU A 81 6.98 0.25 -0.27
CA GLU A 81 7.34 -1.05 -0.84
C GLU A 81 6.06 -1.88 -1.08
N TYR A 82 5.93 -2.52 -2.24
CA TYR A 82 4.69 -3.24 -2.60
C TYR A 82 4.25 -4.26 -1.54
N LEU A 83 5.17 -5.10 -1.06
CA LEU A 83 4.82 -6.13 -0.06
C LEU A 83 4.44 -5.52 1.30
N ALA A 84 5.02 -4.37 1.66
CA ALA A 84 4.62 -3.65 2.86
C ALA A 84 3.18 -3.14 2.74
N TRP A 85 2.82 -2.59 1.57
CA TRP A 85 1.44 -2.19 1.28
C TRP A 85 0.48 -3.38 1.28
N ARG A 86 0.83 -4.50 0.62
CA ARG A 86 0.01 -5.73 0.66
C ARG A 86 -0.22 -6.22 2.07
N GLN A 87 0.80 -6.23 2.91
CA GLN A 87 0.66 -6.63 4.32
C GLN A 87 -0.30 -5.70 5.10
N MET A 88 -0.27 -4.38 4.86
CA MET A 88 -1.26 -3.46 5.44
C MET A 88 -2.68 -3.81 5.00
N LEU A 89 -2.89 -4.08 3.70
CA LEU A 89 -4.20 -4.46 3.17
C LEU A 89 -4.72 -5.77 3.76
N TYR A 90 -3.84 -6.75 3.97
CA TYR A 90 -4.20 -8.01 4.64
C TYR A 90 -4.66 -7.78 6.07
N CYS A 91 -3.90 -7.00 6.84
CA CYS A 91 -4.26 -6.65 8.22
C CYS A 91 -5.56 -5.84 8.30
N ALA A 92 -5.86 -5.03 7.29
CA ALA A 92 -7.09 -4.25 7.19
C ALA A 92 -8.28 -5.05 6.62
N GLY A 93 -8.10 -6.31 6.21
CA GLY A 93 -9.14 -7.13 5.59
C GLY A 93 -9.55 -6.67 4.18
N LEU A 94 -8.71 -5.88 3.52
CA LEU A 94 -8.95 -5.35 2.17
C LEU A 94 -8.46 -6.26 1.04
N ALA A 95 -7.61 -7.22 1.39
CA ALA A 95 -7.11 -8.23 0.48
C ALA A 95 -6.75 -9.50 1.27
N SER A 96 -6.53 -10.60 0.56
CA SER A 96 -6.01 -11.85 1.14
C SER A 96 -4.72 -12.29 0.45
N ILE A 97 -3.91 -13.08 1.16
CA ILE A 97 -2.72 -13.70 0.56
C ILE A 97 -3.10 -14.70 -0.53
N GLN A 98 -4.30 -15.29 -0.45
CA GLN A 98 -4.85 -16.22 -1.44
C GLN A 98 -5.09 -15.53 -2.79
N ASP A 99 -5.50 -14.26 -2.78
CA ASP A 99 -5.61 -13.46 -4.02
C ASP A 99 -4.24 -13.38 -4.72
N ASP A 100 -3.19 -13.03 -3.97
CA ASP A 100 -1.83 -12.90 -4.52
C ASP A 100 -1.25 -14.26 -4.98
N ILE A 101 -1.58 -15.35 -4.29
CA ILE A 101 -1.23 -16.72 -4.74
C ILE A 101 -1.92 -17.04 -6.07
N ALA A 102 -3.20 -16.69 -6.22
CA ALA A 102 -3.94 -16.93 -7.46
C ALA A 102 -3.37 -16.11 -8.63
N ILE A 103 -2.93 -14.86 -8.39
CA ILE A 103 -2.22 -14.05 -9.39
C ILE A 103 -0.88 -14.68 -9.77
N ALA A 104 -0.10 -15.13 -8.78
CA ALA A 104 1.19 -15.76 -9.04
C ALA A 104 1.05 -17.02 -9.91
N ALA A 105 -0.02 -17.81 -9.74
CA ALA A 105 -0.30 -18.97 -10.57
C ALA A 105 -0.50 -18.61 -12.07
N LYS A 106 -0.93 -17.39 -12.38
CA LYS A 106 -1.15 -16.86 -13.73
C LYS A 106 0.08 -16.23 -14.37
N TYR A 107 1.28 -16.42 -13.82
CA TYR A 107 2.49 -15.71 -14.29
C TYR A 107 2.77 -15.86 -15.80
N LYS A 108 2.44 -17.02 -16.41
CA LYS A 108 2.62 -17.22 -17.86
C LYS A 108 1.69 -16.35 -18.70
N GLU A 109 0.44 -16.18 -18.27
CA GLU A 109 -0.53 -15.31 -18.94
C GLU A 109 -0.08 -13.84 -18.87
N ILE A 110 0.41 -13.42 -17.70
CA ILE A 110 0.98 -12.09 -17.47
C ILE A 110 2.18 -11.84 -18.39
N LEU A 111 3.10 -12.80 -18.50
CA LEU A 111 4.25 -12.69 -19.41
C LEU A 111 3.81 -12.56 -20.87
N ASN A 112 2.83 -13.34 -21.30
CA ASN A 112 2.32 -13.28 -22.66
C ASN A 112 1.65 -11.93 -22.97
N ALA A 113 0.90 -11.38 -22.03
CA ALA A 113 0.25 -10.07 -22.18
C ALA A 113 1.24 -8.88 -22.21
N GLN A 114 2.46 -9.05 -21.68
CA GLN A 114 3.51 -8.01 -21.69
C GLN A 114 4.36 -7.99 -22.97
N ASN A 115 4.34 -9.08 -23.75
CA ASN A 115 5.11 -9.22 -24.98
C ASN A 115 4.30 -8.83 -26.24
N LEU A 116 3.11 -8.24 -26.05
CA LEU A 116 2.22 -7.70 -27.07
C LEU A 116 2.12 -6.18 -26.91
#